data_AF-A0A254QVI8-F1
#
_entry.id   AF-A0A254QVI8-F1
#
_cell.length_a   1.000
_cell.length_b   1.000
_cell.length_c   1.000
_cell.angle_alpha   90.00
_cell.angle_beta   90.00
_cell.angle_gamma   90.00
#
_symmetry.space_group_name_H-M   'P 1'
#
loop_
_entity.id
_entity.type
_entity.pdbx_description
1 polymer ?
#
loop_
_entity_poly.entity_id
_entity_poly.type
_entity_poly.pdbx_seq_one_letter_code
_entity_poly.pdbx_strand_id
1 'polypeptide(L)' 'MLNNIGLPGLAIILVVVIVLFGRGKISSIMGEVGQGLTAFRRGIRQEPETDETTAA' A
#
# COMPACT_ATOMS: atom_id res chain seq x y z
N MET A 1 21.41 -24.89 2.37
CA MET A 1 21.04 -24.20 3.63
C MET A 1 20.80 -22.70 3.44
N LEU A 2 20.34 -22.24 2.26
CA LEU A 2 20.05 -20.81 1.96
C LEU A 2 18.55 -20.54 1.68
N ASN A 3 17.70 -21.57 1.71
CA ASN A 3 16.27 -21.46 1.38
C ASN A 3 15.44 -20.68 2.43
N ASN A 4 16.06 -20.27 3.54
CA ASN A 4 15.43 -19.47 4.60
C ASN A 4 15.81 -17.98 4.53
N ILE A 5 16.45 -17.50 3.46
CA ILE A 5 16.82 -16.06 3.36
C ILE A 5 15.77 -15.26 2.58
N GLY A 6 14.99 -15.89 1.71
CA GLY A 6 14.03 -15.19 0.84
C GLY A 6 12.92 -14.47 1.63
N LEU A 7 12.13 -15.20 2.41
CA LEU A 7 11.04 -14.65 3.22
C LEU A 7 11.51 -14.09 4.58
N PRO A 8 12.31 -14.82 5.39
CA PRO A 8 12.79 -14.32 6.68
C PRO A 8 13.77 -13.14 6.59
N GLY A 9 14.61 -13.08 5.55
CA GLY A 9 15.55 -11.96 5.35
C GLY A 9 14.82 -10.66 5.01
N LEU A 10 13.76 -10.74 4.20
CA LEU A 10 12.92 -9.60 3.85
C LEU A 10 12.18 -9.07 5.09
N ALA A 11 11.73 -9.95 5.98
CA ALA A 11 11.12 -9.56 7.25
C ALA A 11 12.08 -8.75 8.15
N ILE A 12 13.35 -9.14 8.23
CA ILE A 12 14.37 -8.40 9.00
C ILE A 12 14.56 -6.99 8.41
N ILE A 13 14.67 -6.89 7.07
CA ILE A 13 14.81 -5.61 6.39
C ILE A 13 13.59 -4.71 6.67
N LEU A 14 12.38 -5.28 6.62
CA LEU A 14 11.14 -4.56 6.92
C LEU A 14 11.14 -4.00 8.36
N VAL A 15 11.59 -4.79 9.34
CA VAL A 15 11.72 -4.35 10.73
C VAL A 15 12.72 -3.20 10.87
N VAL A 16 13.89 -3.29 10.23
CA VAL A 16 14.91 -2.23 10.25
C VAL A 16 14.36 -0.92 9.67
N VAL A 17 13.64 -0.99 8.55
CA VAL A 17 13.01 0.18 7.92
C VAL A 17 11.95 0.79 8.85
N ILE A 18 11.12 -0.03 9.49
CA ILE A 18 10.11 0.46 10.44
C ILE A 18 10.75 1.16 11.65
N VAL A 19 11.88 0.65 12.15
CA VAL A 19 12.61 1.26 13.29
C VAL A 19 13.26 2.58 12.89
N LEU A 20 13.92 2.65 11.71
CA LEU A 20 14.60 3.87 11.24
C LEU A 20 13.64 5.01 10.89
N PHE A 21 12.54 4.70 10.20
CA PHE A 21 11.58 5.70 9.76
C PHE A 21 10.49 5.98 10.81
N GLY A 22 10.26 5.02 11.73
CA GLY A 22 9.24 5.08 12.75
C GLY A 22 7.82 4.87 12.20
N ARG A 23 6.93 4.34 13.04
CA ARG A 23 5.51 4.06 12.71
C ARG A 23 4.73 5.28 12.20
N GLY A 24 5.09 6.49 12.65
CA GLY A 24 4.39 7.73 12.30
C GLY A 24 4.64 8.19 10.86
N LYS A 25 5.91 8.19 10.42
CA LYS A 25 6.26 8.68 9.07
C LYS A 25 5.77 7.73 7.98
N ILE A 26 5.90 6.41 8.20
CA ILE A 26 5.43 5.39 7.27
C ILE A 26 3.90 5.46 7.11
N SER A 27 3.15 5.65 8.21
CA SER A 27 1.68 5.71 8.15
C SER A 27 1.15 6.94 7.40
N SER A 28 1.81 8.11 7.54
CA SER A 28 1.40 9.32 6.80
C SER A 28 1.61 9.14 5.30
N ILE A 29 2.79 8.64 4.91
CA ILE A 29 3.15 8.43 3.51
C ILE A 29 2.26 7.37 2.87
N MET A 30 1.97 6.27 3.58
CA MET A 30 1.06 5.24 3.07
C MET A 30 -0.38 5.75 2.94
N GLY A 31 -0.82 6.68 3.79
CA GLY A 31 -2.12 7.35 3.65
C GLY A 31 -2.20 8.21 2.39
N GLU A 32 -1.23 9.10 2.20
CA GLU A 32 -1.16 10.02 1.05
C GLU A 32 -0.98 9.26 -0.28
N VAL A 33 -0.08 8.27 -0.31
CA VAL A 33 0.13 7.40 -1.48
C VAL A 33 -1.07 6.50 -1.73
N GLY A 34 -1.73 6.00 -0.68
CA GLY A 34 -2.94 5.17 -0.79
C GLY A 34 -4.12 5.94 -1.37
N GLN A 35 -4.30 7.20 -0.99
CA GLN A 35 -5.30 8.09 -1.59
C GLN A 35 -5.00 8.39 -3.06
N GLY A 36 -3.74 8.70 -3.39
CA GLY A 36 -3.30 8.91 -4.78
C GLY A 36 -3.49 7.68 -5.65
N LEU A 37 -3.11 6.50 -5.16
CA LEU A 37 -3.29 5.22 -5.84
C LEU A 37 -4.77 4.85 -5.98
N THR A 38 -5.60 5.17 -4.99
CA THR A 38 -7.06 4.95 -5.05
C THR A 38 -7.71 5.85 -6.09
N ALA A 39 -7.35 7.13 -6.14
CA ALA A 39 -7.84 8.08 -7.15
C ALA A 39 -7.37 7.67 -8.55
N PHE A 40 -6.12 7.26 -8.69
CA PHE A 40 -5.57 6.73 -9.94
C PHE A 40 -6.30 5.46 -10.40
N ARG A 41 -6.52 4.50 -9.49
CA ARG A 41 -7.27 3.28 -9.78
C ARG A 41 -8.72 3.55 -10.16
N ARG A 42 -9.37 4.56 -9.55
CA ARG A 42 -10.74 4.99 -9.90
C ARG A 42 -10.76 5.66 -11.26
N GLY A 43 -9.81 6.55 -11.56
CA GLY A 43 -9.69 7.22 -12.85
C GLY A 43 -9.44 6.25 -14.01
N ILE A 44 -8.65 5.19 -13.80
CA ILE A 44 -8.42 4.15 -14.83
C ILE A 44 -9.63 3.23 -15.00
N ARG A 45 -10.41 2.99 -13.93
CA ARG A 45 -11.63 2.14 -13.99
C ARG A 45 -12.88 2.89 -14.46
N GLN A 46 -12.82 4.21 -14.62
CA GLN A 46 -13.95 5.01 -15.12
C GLN A 46 -14.16 4.90 -16.64
N GLU A 47 -13.32 4.16 -17.36
CA GLU A 47 -13.71 3.48 -18.60
C GLU A 47 -14.00 2.00 -18.30
N PRO A 48 -15.17 1.41 -18.60
CA PRO A 48 -16.53 1.89 -18.69
C PRO A 48 -17.42 1.14 -17.66
N GLU A 49 -17.62 1.65 -16.46
CA GLU A 49 -18.66 1.13 -15.54
C GLU A 49 -19.45 2.32 -15.03
N THR A 50 -20.52 2.61 -15.77
CA THR A 50 -21.59 3.56 -15.47
C THR A 50 -22.06 3.40 -14.03
N ASP A 51 -22.38 4.55 -13.42
CA ASP A 51 -23.12 4.72 -12.18
C ASP A 51 -24.14 3.62 -11.89
N GLU A 52 -23.93 2.86 -10.81
CA GLU A 52 -24.98 2.02 -10.23
C GLU A 52 -24.96 2.18 -8.69
N THR A 53 -25.98 2.91 -8.22
CA THR A 53 -26.69 2.66 -6.95
C THR A 53 -26.09 3.25 -5.67
N THR A 54 -26.24 4.57 -5.55
CA THR A 54 -26.87 5.12 -4.34
C THR A 54 -28.38 4.91 -4.46
N ALA A 55 -28.91 3.91 -3.77
CA ALA A 55 -30.33 3.80 -3.48
C ALA A 55 -30.49 3.38 -2.01
N ALA A 56 -30.85 4.36 -1.18
CA ALA A 56 -31.45 4.21 0.14
C ALA A 56 -32.54 5.27 0.26
#